data_AF-A0A6P8ZMD7-F1
#
_entry.id   AF-A0A6P8ZMD7-F1
#
_cell.length_a   1.000
_cell.length_b   1.000
_cell.length_c   1.000
_cell.angle_alpha   90.00
_cell.angle_beta   90.00
_cell.angle_gamma   90.00
#
_symmetry.space_group_name_H-M   'P 1'
#
loop_
_entity.id
_entity.type
_entity.pdbx_description
1 polymer ?
#
loop_
_entity_poly.entity_id
_entity_poly.type
_entity_poly.pdbx_seq_one_letter_code
_entity_poly.pdbx_strand_id
1 'polypeptide(L)'
;MESDCKTERARPPLSPLPNALRCCPRDDTVCTYCGVSYLVLHEIADLEAKILLLEKNQDGEVEWARGALQAACQALVERELSSARASAESRIQALAEVYDQERAETRDQQRQSVGLQEEAERCRREAEHARREADQLTASLQEARTQAEALRTQVGEEAVRTARGRDKLRMLTGQAELWRGVARSLEEEKVVQEKMLSELKEQLRQLRVAKAVEPSPQRDEEEKRRVATECVSLRGALRDSQEEIASLRGQRLALQVGTLQSTAHSSLVP
;
A
#
# COMPACT_ATOMS: atom_id res chain seq x y z
N MET A 1 150.09 -34.26 -75.27
CA MET A 1 148.83 -34.55 -74.55
C MET A 1 147.82 -33.55 -75.03
N GLU A 2 146.87 -34.03 -75.82
CA GLU A 2 145.71 -33.28 -76.32
C GLU A 2 144.77 -32.96 -75.16
N SER A 3 144.16 -31.77 -75.19
CA SER A 3 142.92 -31.52 -74.47
C SER A 3 142.04 -30.63 -75.34
N ASP A 4 141.04 -31.28 -75.93
CA ASP A 4 140.00 -30.73 -76.79
C ASP A 4 139.09 -29.76 -76.05
N CYS A 5 138.98 -28.53 -76.56
CA CYS A 5 137.95 -27.57 -76.16
C CYS A 5 136.81 -27.61 -77.19
N LYS A 6 135.72 -28.33 -76.86
CA LYS A 6 134.51 -28.42 -77.68
C LYS A 6 133.81 -27.06 -77.75
N THR A 7 133.50 -26.65 -78.96
CA THR A 7 132.80 -25.41 -79.32
C THR A 7 131.30 -25.56 -79.08
N GLU A 8 130.72 -24.80 -78.14
CA GLU A 8 129.27 -24.68 -78.01
C GLU A 8 128.70 -23.88 -79.20
N ARG A 9 127.75 -24.48 -79.93
CA ARG A 9 127.01 -23.79 -81.00
C ARG A 9 125.99 -22.83 -80.37
N ALA A 10 126.21 -21.54 -80.56
CA ALA A 10 125.28 -20.49 -80.16
C ALA A 10 123.91 -20.66 -80.86
N ARG A 11 122.81 -20.61 -80.08
CA ARG A 11 121.44 -20.52 -80.64
C ARG A 11 121.26 -19.16 -81.32
N PRO A 12 120.67 -19.11 -82.53
CA PRO A 12 120.43 -17.85 -83.20
C PRO A 12 119.40 -17.00 -82.43
N PRO A 13 119.53 -15.66 -82.45
CA PRO A 13 118.65 -14.75 -81.72
C PRO A 13 117.21 -14.83 -82.24
N LEU A 14 116.25 -14.79 -81.31
CA LEU A 14 114.81 -14.94 -81.56
C LEU A 14 114.21 -13.83 -82.44
N SER A 15 114.83 -12.65 -82.48
CA SER A 15 114.55 -11.59 -83.45
C SER A 15 115.88 -11.14 -84.05
N PRO A 16 116.27 -11.69 -85.21
CA PRO A 16 117.59 -11.44 -85.73
C PRO A 16 117.60 -10.08 -86.46
N LEU A 17 118.64 -9.29 -86.22
CA LEU A 17 118.74 -7.90 -86.69
C LEU A 17 118.37 -7.76 -88.18
N PRO A 18 117.68 -6.68 -88.59
CA PRO A 18 117.40 -6.41 -90.00
C PRO A 18 118.67 -6.52 -90.87
N ASN A 19 118.54 -7.07 -92.08
CA ASN A 19 119.70 -7.39 -92.93
C ASN A 19 120.63 -6.19 -93.21
N ALA A 20 120.09 -4.96 -93.21
CA ALA A 20 120.87 -3.74 -93.38
C ALA A 20 121.86 -3.50 -92.22
N LEU A 21 121.50 -3.88 -90.99
CA LEU A 21 122.29 -3.62 -89.78
C LEU A 21 123.32 -4.72 -89.50
N ARG A 22 123.14 -5.93 -90.04
CA ARG A 22 124.12 -7.03 -89.91
C ARG A 22 125.41 -6.79 -90.71
N CYS A 23 125.35 -5.94 -91.72
CA CYS A 23 126.47 -5.61 -92.59
C CYS A 23 127.19 -4.32 -92.19
N CYS A 24 126.71 -3.60 -91.16
CA CYS A 24 127.38 -2.42 -90.64
C CYS A 24 128.55 -2.82 -89.74
N PRO A 25 129.72 -2.16 -89.83
CA PRO A 25 130.83 -2.39 -88.90
C PRO A 25 130.39 -2.04 -87.47
N ARG A 26 130.95 -2.73 -86.47
CA ARG A 26 130.54 -2.59 -85.06
C ARG A 26 130.65 -1.15 -84.55
N ASP A 27 131.64 -0.40 -85.04
CA ASP A 27 131.90 0.99 -84.65
C ASP A 27 130.76 1.95 -85.07
N ASP A 28 129.92 1.56 -86.04
CA ASP A 28 128.78 2.37 -86.50
C ASP A 28 127.48 2.07 -85.75
N THR A 29 127.42 0.97 -84.99
CA THR A 29 126.21 0.50 -84.30
C THR A 29 126.33 0.52 -82.77
N VAL A 30 127.50 0.90 -82.27
CA VAL A 30 127.86 0.93 -80.85
C VAL A 30 128.59 2.24 -80.53
N CYS A 31 128.24 2.89 -79.43
CA CYS A 31 128.91 4.11 -78.99
C CYS A 31 130.38 3.81 -78.59
N THR A 32 131.33 4.52 -79.17
CA THR A 32 132.77 4.32 -78.94
C THR A 32 133.23 4.69 -77.54
N TYR A 33 132.45 5.47 -76.79
CA TYR A 33 132.80 5.92 -75.44
C TYR A 33 132.23 5.02 -74.33
N CYS A 34 130.97 4.58 -74.45
CA CYS A 34 130.30 3.77 -73.41
C CYS A 34 130.03 2.31 -73.82
N GLY A 35 130.28 1.93 -75.09
CA GLY A 35 130.10 0.56 -75.57
C GLY A 35 128.65 0.10 -75.71
N VAL A 36 127.66 0.98 -75.52
CA VAL A 36 126.23 0.65 -75.64
C VAL A 36 125.82 0.68 -77.11
N SER A 37 125.05 -0.33 -77.53
CA SER A 37 124.51 -0.37 -78.89
C SER A 37 123.42 0.69 -79.09
N TYR A 38 123.51 1.46 -80.17
CA TYR A 38 122.48 2.43 -80.57
C TYR A 38 121.11 1.78 -80.82
N LEU A 39 121.09 0.47 -81.11
CA LEU A 39 119.87 -0.31 -81.25
C LEU A 39 119.16 -0.53 -79.91
N VAL A 40 119.94 -0.80 -78.85
CA VAL A 40 119.41 -0.90 -77.48
C VAL A 40 118.88 0.46 -77.02
N LEU A 41 119.55 1.55 -77.39
CA LEU A 41 119.05 2.90 -77.10
C LEU A 41 117.73 3.20 -77.82
N HIS A 42 117.56 2.77 -79.08
CA HIS A 42 116.30 2.94 -79.80
C HIS A 42 115.17 2.07 -79.20
N GLU A 43 115.45 0.82 -78.81
CA GLU A 43 114.47 -0.05 -78.15
C GLU A 43 114.04 0.51 -76.78
N ILE A 44 114.97 1.10 -76.02
CA ILE A 44 114.65 1.80 -74.77
C ILE A 44 113.75 3.01 -75.06
N ALA A 45 114.06 3.83 -76.06
CA ALA A 45 113.24 4.97 -76.44
C ALA A 45 111.81 4.56 -76.88
N ASP A 46 111.67 3.46 -77.63
CA ASP A 46 110.36 2.92 -78.02
C ASP A 46 109.57 2.39 -76.83
N LEU A 47 110.24 1.75 -75.87
CA LEU A 47 109.61 1.27 -74.63
C LEU A 47 109.19 2.43 -73.72
N GLU A 48 110.00 3.49 -73.59
CA GLU A 48 109.65 4.72 -72.86
C GLU A 48 108.43 5.40 -73.49
N ALA A 49 108.41 5.54 -74.82
CA ALA A 49 107.26 6.08 -75.53
C ALA A 49 105.99 5.23 -75.31
N LYS A 50 106.12 3.91 -75.29
CA LYS A 50 105.01 2.98 -75.03
C LYS A 50 104.50 3.05 -73.59
N ILE A 51 105.40 3.15 -72.60
CA ILE A 51 105.05 3.35 -71.19
C ILE A 51 104.27 4.64 -71.01
N LEU A 52 104.75 5.74 -71.60
CA LEU A 52 104.13 7.06 -71.50
C LEU A 52 102.74 7.10 -72.14
N LEU A 53 102.53 6.34 -73.22
CA LEU A 53 101.22 6.13 -73.85
C LEU A 53 100.28 5.30 -72.96
N LEU A 54 100.80 4.26 -72.30
CA LEU A 54 100.03 3.43 -71.36
C LEU A 54 99.62 4.21 -70.11
N GLU A 55 100.51 5.03 -69.55
CA GLU A 55 100.22 5.91 -68.41
C GLU A 55 99.12 6.92 -68.75
N LYS A 56 99.21 7.58 -69.92
CA LYS A 56 98.15 8.49 -70.41
C LYS A 56 96.80 7.80 -70.59
N ASN A 57 96.80 6.57 -71.11
CA ASN A 57 95.57 5.80 -71.28
C ASN A 57 94.99 5.35 -69.93
N GLN A 58 95.85 4.98 -68.96
CA GLN A 58 95.44 4.63 -67.61
C GLN A 58 94.79 5.81 -66.88
N ASP A 59 95.32 7.02 -67.01
CA ASP A 59 94.70 8.22 -66.40
C ASP A 59 93.27 8.43 -66.92
N GLY A 60 93.06 8.26 -68.23
CA GLY A 60 91.74 8.34 -68.84
C GLY A 60 90.77 7.25 -68.36
N GLU A 61 91.24 6.01 -68.21
CA GLU A 61 90.44 4.90 -67.67
C GLU A 61 90.06 5.13 -66.20
N VAL A 62 90.98 5.65 -65.39
CA VAL A 62 90.75 5.98 -63.99
C VAL A 62 89.76 7.13 -63.83
N GLU A 63 89.88 8.19 -64.62
CA GLU A 63 88.91 9.29 -64.61
C GLU A 63 87.52 8.84 -65.07
N TRP A 64 87.45 8.03 -66.13
CA TRP A 64 86.18 7.45 -66.59
C TRP A 64 85.55 6.56 -65.52
N ALA A 65 86.33 5.68 -64.90
CA ALA A 65 85.85 4.80 -63.83
C ALA A 65 85.39 5.59 -62.60
N ARG A 66 86.10 6.66 -62.24
CA ARG A 66 85.69 7.58 -61.16
C ARG A 66 84.36 8.25 -61.48
N GLY A 67 84.19 8.77 -62.69
CA GLY A 67 82.94 9.39 -63.14
C GLY A 67 81.77 8.40 -63.15
N ALA A 68 82.00 7.19 -63.67
CA ALA A 68 81.00 6.12 -63.68
C ALA A 68 80.60 5.69 -62.27
N LEU A 69 81.57 5.55 -61.35
CA LEU A 69 81.30 5.25 -59.95
C LEU A 69 80.51 6.38 -59.27
N GLN A 70 80.90 7.64 -59.50
CA GLN A 70 80.20 8.79 -58.94
C GLN A 70 78.74 8.87 -59.42
N ALA A 71 78.50 8.64 -60.72
CA ALA A 71 77.15 8.60 -61.29
C ALA A 71 76.33 7.44 -60.70
N ALA A 72 76.93 6.25 -60.55
CA ALA A 72 76.27 5.10 -59.92
C ALA A 72 75.90 5.37 -58.45
N CYS A 73 76.81 5.99 -57.69
CA CYS A 73 76.55 6.40 -56.31
C CYS A 73 75.42 7.43 -56.24
N GLN A 74 75.40 8.43 -57.11
CA GLN A 74 74.33 9.44 -57.16
C GLN A 74 72.97 8.81 -57.50
N ALA A 75 72.92 7.93 -58.50
CA ALA A 75 71.70 7.23 -58.88
C ALA A 75 71.17 6.33 -57.75
N LEU A 76 72.06 5.65 -57.01
CA LEU A 76 71.69 4.88 -55.82
C LEU A 76 71.12 5.78 -54.72
N VAL A 77 71.78 6.91 -54.41
CA VAL A 77 71.31 7.86 -53.40
C VAL A 77 69.95 8.44 -53.77
N GLU A 78 69.74 8.86 -55.02
CA GLU A 78 68.44 9.39 -55.47
C GLU A 78 67.33 8.33 -55.38
N ARG A 79 67.62 7.10 -55.78
CA ARG A 79 66.67 5.99 -55.66
C ARG A 79 66.29 5.73 -54.21
N GLU A 80 67.26 5.60 -53.31
CA GLU A 80 67.02 5.35 -51.88
C GLU A 80 66.25 6.51 -51.23
N LEU A 81 66.63 7.75 -51.54
CA LEU A 81 65.91 8.93 -51.05
C LEU A 81 64.48 9.01 -51.58
N SER A 82 64.25 8.71 -52.86
CA SER A 82 62.89 8.69 -53.43
C SER A 82 62.02 7.61 -52.80
N SER A 83 62.60 6.43 -52.55
CA SER A 83 61.92 5.30 -51.91
C SER A 83 61.56 5.65 -50.46
N ALA A 84 62.51 6.21 -49.72
CA ALA A 84 62.30 6.65 -48.34
C ALA A 84 61.24 7.76 -48.25
N ARG A 85 61.24 8.72 -49.17
CA ARG A 85 60.22 9.78 -49.24
C ARG A 85 58.83 9.22 -49.52
N ALA A 86 58.68 8.37 -50.55
CA ALA A 86 57.41 7.74 -50.87
C ALA A 86 56.87 6.89 -49.71
N SER A 87 57.75 6.14 -49.03
CA SER A 87 57.39 5.38 -47.83
C SER A 87 56.96 6.28 -46.67
N ALA A 88 57.68 7.38 -46.43
CA ALA A 88 57.34 8.34 -45.38
C ALA A 88 56.00 9.03 -45.66
N GLU A 89 55.76 9.48 -46.88
CA GLU A 89 54.50 10.09 -47.32
C GLU A 89 53.32 9.13 -47.16
N SER A 90 53.48 7.88 -47.60
CA SER A 90 52.45 6.84 -47.41
C SER A 90 52.13 6.61 -45.93
N ARG A 91 53.15 6.58 -45.06
CA ARG A 91 52.95 6.43 -43.60
C ARG A 91 52.28 7.64 -42.97
N ILE A 92 52.64 8.85 -43.39
CA ILE A 92 52.00 10.10 -42.92
C ILE A 92 50.53 10.11 -43.33
N GLN A 93 50.23 9.73 -44.57
CA GLN A 93 48.86 9.68 -45.06
C GLN A 93 48.02 8.64 -44.29
N ALA A 94 48.56 7.44 -44.07
CA ALA A 94 47.88 6.42 -43.26
C ALA A 94 47.63 6.90 -41.81
N LEU A 95 48.59 7.60 -41.20
CA LEU A 95 48.41 8.17 -39.87
C LEU A 95 47.36 9.29 -39.84
N ALA A 96 47.29 10.11 -40.88
CA ALA A 96 46.28 11.17 -41.00
C ALA A 96 44.87 10.58 -41.11
N GLU A 97 44.69 9.51 -41.89
CA GLU A 97 43.42 8.80 -42.01
C GLU A 97 42.96 8.21 -40.67
N VAL A 98 43.87 7.55 -39.94
CA VAL A 98 43.58 7.03 -38.59
C VAL A 98 43.20 8.15 -37.63
N TYR A 99 43.94 9.26 -37.64
CA TYR A 99 43.66 10.41 -36.78
C TYR A 99 42.28 11.01 -37.06
N ASP A 100 41.92 11.19 -38.33
CA ASP A 100 40.60 11.72 -38.70
C ASP A 100 39.47 10.75 -38.32
N GLN A 101 39.71 9.44 -38.44
CA GLN A 101 38.77 8.43 -38.00
C GLN A 101 38.55 8.44 -36.49
N GLU A 102 39.62 8.42 -35.69
CA GLU A 102 39.52 8.51 -34.21
C GLU A 102 38.83 9.81 -33.77
N ARG A 103 39.10 10.91 -34.47
CA ARG A 103 38.45 12.20 -34.21
C ARG A 103 36.96 12.17 -34.54
N ALA A 104 36.55 11.49 -35.61
CA ALA A 104 35.15 11.29 -35.96
C ALA A 104 34.45 10.42 -34.91
N GLU A 105 35.06 9.30 -34.52
CA GLU A 105 34.55 8.39 -33.48
C GLU A 105 34.41 9.10 -32.14
N THR A 106 35.39 9.92 -31.73
CA THR A 106 35.31 10.72 -30.51
C THR A 106 34.12 11.70 -30.55
N ARG A 107 33.89 12.35 -31.70
CA ARG A 107 32.73 13.24 -31.87
C ARG A 107 31.41 12.49 -31.80
N ASP A 108 31.34 11.29 -32.36
CA ASP A 108 30.15 10.45 -32.29
C ASP A 108 29.88 9.96 -30.87
N GLN A 109 30.90 9.50 -30.16
CA GLN A 109 30.81 9.16 -28.73
C GLN A 109 30.35 10.36 -27.90
N GLN A 110 30.87 11.56 -28.19
CA GLN A 110 30.46 12.77 -27.49
C GLN A 110 28.99 13.11 -27.77
N ARG A 111 28.53 12.99 -29.02
CA ARG A 111 27.10 13.14 -29.38
C ARG A 111 26.22 12.12 -28.64
N GLN A 112 26.64 10.86 -28.61
CA GLN A 112 25.91 9.81 -27.89
C GLN A 112 25.85 10.08 -26.39
N SER A 113 26.96 10.50 -25.78
CA SER A 113 27.00 10.86 -24.36
C SER A 113 26.05 12.02 -24.03
N VAL A 114 25.97 13.03 -24.89
CA VAL A 114 25.03 14.16 -24.70
C VAL A 114 23.59 13.67 -24.84
N GLY A 115 23.28 12.86 -25.86
CA GLY A 115 21.94 12.28 -26.03
C GLY A 115 21.51 11.45 -24.81
N LEU A 116 22.38 10.59 -24.29
CA LEU A 116 22.12 9.81 -23.08
C LEU A 116 21.92 10.69 -21.83
N GLN A 117 22.65 11.81 -21.72
CA GLN A 117 22.44 12.77 -20.63
C GLN A 117 21.07 13.44 -20.73
N GLU A 118 20.66 13.88 -21.91
CA GLU A 118 19.34 14.47 -22.13
C GLU A 118 18.20 13.49 -21.83
N GLU A 119 18.34 12.22 -22.22
CA GLU A 119 17.40 11.15 -21.89
C GLU A 119 17.34 10.90 -20.38
N ALA A 120 18.50 10.82 -19.71
CA ALA A 120 18.56 10.65 -18.26
C ALA A 120 17.90 11.82 -17.52
N GLU A 121 18.10 13.06 -17.98
CA GLU A 121 17.42 14.24 -17.44
C GLU A 121 15.91 14.20 -17.67
N ARG A 122 15.46 13.78 -18.85
CA ARG A 122 14.03 13.62 -19.14
C ARG A 122 13.40 12.60 -18.20
N CYS A 123 13.98 11.40 -18.09
CA CYS A 123 13.53 10.37 -17.17
C CYS A 123 13.49 10.86 -15.72
N ARG A 124 14.50 11.65 -15.30
CA ARG A 124 14.53 12.25 -13.96
C ARG A 124 13.37 13.22 -13.75
N ARG A 125 13.08 14.11 -14.70
CA ARG A 125 11.97 15.07 -14.62
C ARG A 125 10.61 14.35 -14.56
N GLU A 126 10.44 13.31 -15.35
CA GLU A 126 9.24 12.47 -15.34
C GLU A 126 9.07 11.75 -13.98
N ALA A 127 10.15 11.18 -13.43
CA ALA A 127 10.12 10.57 -12.12
C ALA A 127 9.80 11.57 -11.00
N GLU A 128 10.34 12.79 -11.07
CA GLU A 128 10.02 13.87 -10.12
C GLU A 128 8.55 14.31 -10.23
N HIS A 129 7.98 14.36 -11.43
CA HIS A 129 6.56 14.64 -11.65
C HIS A 129 5.68 13.55 -11.05
N ALA A 130 5.92 12.30 -11.41
CA ALA A 130 5.17 11.15 -10.91
C ALA A 130 5.24 11.06 -9.37
N ARG A 131 6.39 11.39 -8.78
CA ARG A 131 6.54 11.47 -7.32
C ARG A 131 5.65 12.54 -6.71
N ARG A 132 5.60 13.75 -7.29
CA ARG A 132 4.72 14.83 -6.80
C ARG A 132 3.25 14.44 -6.88
N GLU A 133 2.84 13.77 -7.96
CA GLU A 133 1.47 13.26 -8.10
C GLU A 133 1.15 12.20 -7.04
N ALA A 134 2.07 11.27 -6.79
CA ALA A 134 1.93 10.26 -5.74
C ALA A 134 1.82 10.89 -4.34
N ASP A 135 2.61 11.93 -4.05
CA ASP A 135 2.54 12.68 -2.79
C ASP A 135 1.18 13.38 -2.63
N GLN A 136 0.65 14.00 -3.70
CA GLN A 136 -0.67 14.63 -3.71
C GLN A 136 -1.80 13.61 -3.49
N LEU A 137 -1.74 12.46 -4.14
CA LEU A 137 -2.70 11.38 -3.95
C LEU A 137 -2.63 10.80 -2.53
N THR A 138 -1.42 10.72 -1.95
CA THR A 138 -1.26 10.26 -0.57
C THR A 138 -1.88 11.25 0.41
N ALA A 139 -1.68 12.55 0.21
CA ALA A 139 -2.31 13.60 1.02
C ALA A 139 -3.84 13.56 0.93
N SER A 140 -4.41 13.46 -0.28
CA SER A 140 -5.86 13.39 -0.46
C SER A 140 -6.47 12.12 0.14
N LEU A 141 -5.76 10.98 0.08
CA LEU A 141 -6.16 9.76 0.77
C LEU A 141 -6.14 9.91 2.29
N GLN A 142 -5.16 10.62 2.86
CA GLN A 142 -5.11 10.91 4.30
C GLN A 142 -6.28 11.81 4.71
N GLU A 143 -6.57 12.86 3.95
CA GLU A 143 -7.74 13.71 4.18
C GLU A 143 -9.03 12.91 4.14
N ALA A 144 -9.24 12.10 3.09
CA ALA A 144 -10.43 11.24 2.98
C ALA A 144 -10.55 10.25 4.15
N ARG A 145 -9.43 9.70 4.65
CA ARG A 145 -9.43 8.85 5.86
C ARG A 145 -9.88 9.61 7.09
N THR A 146 -9.33 10.80 7.34
CA THR A 146 -9.73 11.62 8.49
C THR A 146 -11.20 12.03 8.42
N GLN A 147 -11.71 12.35 7.22
CA GLN A 147 -13.13 12.63 7.00
C GLN A 147 -14.01 11.40 7.28
N ALA A 148 -13.60 10.21 6.82
CA ALA A 148 -14.32 8.98 7.08
C ALA A 148 -14.34 8.62 8.57
N GLU A 149 -13.25 8.84 9.29
CA GLU A 149 -13.20 8.67 10.75
C GLU A 149 -14.12 9.65 11.48
N ALA A 150 -14.12 10.93 11.08
CA ALA A 150 -15.03 11.93 11.62
C ALA A 150 -16.50 11.52 11.39
N LEU A 151 -16.87 11.11 10.18
CA LEU A 151 -18.23 10.64 9.89
C LEU A 151 -18.60 9.40 10.71
N ARG A 152 -17.68 8.45 10.90
CA ARG A 152 -17.90 7.28 11.77
C ARG A 152 -18.19 7.70 13.21
N THR A 153 -17.47 8.67 13.75
CA THR A 153 -17.73 9.19 15.10
C THR A 153 -19.10 9.86 15.20
N GLN A 154 -19.47 10.68 14.22
CA GLN A 154 -20.79 11.32 14.16
C GLN A 154 -21.94 10.30 14.11
N VAL A 155 -21.82 9.29 13.24
CA VAL A 155 -22.82 8.20 13.17
C VAL A 155 -22.89 7.44 14.50
N GLY A 156 -21.75 7.20 15.15
CA GLY A 156 -21.71 6.61 16.50
C GLY A 156 -22.46 7.43 17.54
N GLU A 157 -22.26 8.75 17.55
CA GLU A 157 -22.98 9.66 18.45
C GLU A 157 -24.49 9.67 18.19
N GLU A 158 -24.91 9.73 16.92
CA GLU A 158 -26.32 9.66 16.55
C GLU A 158 -26.95 8.31 16.91
N ALA A 159 -26.23 7.20 16.75
CA ALA A 159 -26.68 5.89 17.20
C ALA A 159 -26.92 5.86 18.73
N VAL A 160 -26.04 6.51 19.52
CA VAL A 160 -26.25 6.64 20.97
C VAL A 160 -27.44 7.55 21.29
N ARG A 161 -27.59 8.69 20.59
CA ARG A 161 -28.75 9.59 20.77
C ARG A 161 -30.07 8.88 20.46
N THR A 162 -30.13 8.14 19.36
CA THR A 162 -31.31 7.36 18.96
C THR A 162 -31.60 6.23 19.94
N ALA A 163 -30.60 5.54 20.47
CA ALA A 163 -30.77 4.55 21.53
C ALA A 163 -31.39 5.16 22.80
N ARG A 164 -30.85 6.28 23.29
CA ARG A 164 -31.44 7.02 24.43
C ARG A 164 -32.88 7.46 24.15
N GLY A 165 -33.17 7.91 22.93
CA GLY A 165 -34.51 8.26 22.48
C GLY A 165 -35.48 7.06 22.55
N ARG A 166 -35.05 5.88 22.09
CA ARG A 166 -35.82 4.63 22.19
C ARG A 166 -36.08 4.23 23.65
N ASP A 167 -35.09 4.33 24.52
CA ASP A 167 -35.25 4.01 25.94
C ASP A 167 -36.24 4.96 26.62
N LYS A 168 -36.17 6.26 26.31
CA LYS A 168 -37.13 7.26 26.79
C LYS A 168 -38.55 6.96 26.30
N LEU A 169 -38.71 6.62 25.02
CA LEU A 169 -40.01 6.20 24.47
C LEU A 169 -40.54 4.97 25.18
N ARG A 170 -39.72 3.93 25.40
CA ARG A 170 -40.11 2.72 26.14
C ARG A 170 -40.61 3.07 27.55
N MET A 171 -39.90 3.94 28.25
CA MET A 171 -40.27 4.39 29.59
C MET A 171 -41.62 5.13 29.58
N LEU A 172 -41.81 6.09 28.67
CA LEU A 172 -43.07 6.82 28.52
C LEU A 172 -44.24 5.90 28.13
N THR A 173 -44.01 4.91 27.26
CA THR A 173 -45.03 3.91 26.91
C THR A 173 -45.44 3.10 28.13
N GLY A 174 -44.48 2.66 28.95
CA GLY A 174 -44.76 1.97 30.22
C GLY A 174 -45.55 2.83 31.21
N GLN A 175 -45.18 4.11 31.36
CA GLN A 175 -45.96 5.06 32.17
C GLN A 175 -47.41 5.21 31.65
N ALA A 176 -47.60 5.32 30.34
CA ALA A 176 -48.93 5.41 29.75
C ALA A 176 -49.77 4.14 30.01
N GLU A 177 -49.15 2.96 29.99
CA GLU A 177 -49.81 1.69 30.36
C GLU A 177 -50.24 1.66 31.82
N LEU A 178 -49.39 2.13 32.73
CA LEU A 178 -49.73 2.25 34.15
C LEU A 178 -50.93 3.19 34.37
N TRP A 179 -50.90 4.39 33.76
CA TRP A 179 -52.02 5.34 33.84
C TRP A 179 -53.31 4.78 33.24
N ARG A 180 -53.22 4.04 32.12
CA ARG A 180 -54.37 3.30 31.58
C ARG A 180 -54.90 2.26 32.57
N GLY A 181 -54.03 1.56 33.29
CA GLY A 181 -54.41 0.65 34.36
C GLY A 181 -55.16 1.34 35.50
N VAL A 182 -54.63 2.45 36.00
CA VAL A 182 -55.27 3.28 37.04
C VAL A 182 -56.64 3.77 36.58
N ALA A 183 -56.75 4.28 35.36
CA ALA A 183 -58.02 4.74 34.80
C ALA A 183 -59.07 3.62 34.73
N ARG A 184 -58.68 2.40 34.35
CA ARG A 184 -59.57 1.22 34.39
C ARG A 184 -60.02 0.88 35.80
N SER A 185 -59.10 0.85 36.76
CA SER A 185 -59.40 0.55 38.17
C SER A 185 -60.40 1.58 38.75
N LEU A 186 -60.20 2.87 38.46
CA LEU A 186 -61.11 3.92 38.90
C LEU A 186 -62.50 3.80 38.25
N GLU A 187 -62.58 3.38 36.98
CA GLU A 187 -63.88 3.14 36.34
C GLU A 187 -64.59 1.93 36.94
N GLU A 188 -63.87 0.85 37.25
CA GLU A 188 -64.41 -0.30 37.97
C GLU A 188 -64.93 0.09 39.37
N GLU A 189 -64.14 0.85 40.14
CA GLU A 189 -64.57 1.39 41.44
C GLU A 189 -65.81 2.28 41.32
N LYS A 190 -65.85 3.17 40.33
CA LYS A 190 -67.02 4.01 40.05
C LYS A 190 -68.26 3.17 39.78
N VAL A 191 -68.16 2.12 38.95
CA VAL A 191 -69.28 1.20 38.68
C VAL A 191 -69.74 0.50 39.96
N VAL A 192 -68.81 0.07 40.83
CA VAL A 192 -69.15 -0.53 42.14
C VAL A 192 -69.87 0.49 43.03
N GLN A 193 -69.36 1.72 43.11
CA GLN A 193 -69.99 2.81 43.87
C GLN A 193 -71.39 3.15 43.34
N GLU A 194 -71.58 3.22 42.03
CA GLU A 194 -72.89 3.45 41.39
C GLU A 194 -73.89 2.34 41.71
N LYS A 195 -73.45 1.07 41.72
CA LYS A 195 -74.27 -0.06 42.16
C LYS A 195 -74.68 0.05 43.63
N MET A 196 -73.72 0.30 44.52
CA MET A 196 -73.97 0.48 45.95
C MET A 196 -74.91 1.66 46.22
N LEU A 197 -74.75 2.78 45.52
CA LEU A 197 -75.68 3.92 45.60
C LEU A 197 -77.09 3.55 45.12
N SER A 198 -77.19 2.73 44.07
CA SER A 198 -78.48 2.27 43.55
C SER A 198 -79.18 1.34 44.55
N GLU A 199 -78.44 0.43 45.19
CA GLU A 199 -78.95 -0.42 46.27
C GLU A 199 -79.40 0.39 47.49
N LEU A 200 -78.60 1.36 47.94
CA LEU A 200 -78.98 2.26 49.03
C LEU A 200 -80.23 3.08 48.69
N LYS A 201 -80.34 3.58 47.45
CA LYS A 201 -81.55 4.28 46.96
C LYS A 201 -82.77 3.36 46.99
N GLU A 202 -82.63 2.10 46.59
CA GLU A 202 -83.72 1.13 46.64
C GLU A 202 -84.10 0.76 48.07
N GLN A 203 -83.13 0.54 48.96
CA GLN A 203 -83.37 0.36 50.40
C GLN A 203 -84.13 1.56 50.99
N LEU A 204 -83.73 2.79 50.62
CA LEU A 204 -84.43 4.00 51.05
C LEU A 204 -85.86 4.05 50.49
N ARG A 205 -86.08 3.63 49.24
CA ARG A 205 -87.42 3.51 48.62
C ARG A 205 -88.27 2.50 49.38
N GLN A 206 -87.73 1.33 49.70
CA GLN A 206 -88.38 0.30 50.50
C GLN A 206 -88.73 0.79 51.90
N LEU A 207 -87.81 1.47 52.59
CA LEU A 207 -88.07 2.08 53.90
C LEU A 207 -89.12 3.19 53.84
N ARG A 208 -89.16 4.00 52.76
CA ARG A 208 -90.22 4.98 52.54
C ARG A 208 -91.58 4.32 52.32
N VAL A 209 -91.64 3.22 51.57
CA VAL A 209 -92.87 2.42 51.40
C VAL A 209 -93.28 1.80 52.74
N ALA A 210 -92.35 1.20 53.49
CA ALA A 210 -92.61 0.64 54.81
C ALA A 210 -93.09 1.72 55.81
N LYS A 211 -92.57 2.94 55.72
CA LYS A 211 -93.03 4.10 56.50
C LYS A 211 -94.37 4.67 56.02
N ALA A 212 -94.71 4.55 54.73
CA ALA A 212 -96.04 4.87 54.21
C ALA A 212 -97.08 3.81 54.62
N VAL A 213 -96.62 2.59 54.95
CA VAL A 213 -97.36 1.53 55.64
C VAL A 213 -97.11 1.66 57.16
N GLU A 214 -97.27 2.86 57.72
CA GLU A 214 -97.51 2.95 59.16
C GLU A 214 -98.75 2.10 59.48
N PRO A 215 -98.74 1.32 60.58
CA PRO A 215 -99.94 0.64 61.02
C PRO A 215 -101.01 1.70 61.25
N SER A 216 -102.04 1.68 60.41
CA SER A 216 -103.24 2.49 60.57
C SER A 216 -103.68 2.45 62.04
N PRO A 217 -104.04 3.59 62.67
CA PRO A 217 -104.55 3.63 64.04
C PRO A 217 -105.83 2.78 64.23
N GLN A 218 -106.40 2.23 63.15
CA GLN A 218 -107.47 1.24 63.20
C GLN A 218 -107.00 -0.14 63.70
N ARG A 219 -105.77 -0.57 63.41
CA ARG A 219 -105.26 -1.86 63.94
C ARG A 219 -105.01 -1.78 65.45
N ASP A 220 -104.50 -0.64 65.92
CA ASP A 220 -104.32 -0.39 67.36
C ASP A 220 -105.66 -0.26 68.11
N GLU A 221 -106.72 0.27 67.48
CA GLU A 221 -108.07 0.30 68.07
C GLU A 221 -108.79 -1.06 68.02
N GLU A 222 -108.56 -1.87 66.99
CA GLU A 222 -109.14 -3.22 66.88
C GLU A 222 -108.49 -4.18 67.88
N GLU A 223 -107.18 -4.04 68.13
CA GLU A 223 -106.46 -4.78 69.16
C GLU A 223 -106.85 -4.30 70.57
N LYS A 224 -107.05 -2.99 70.79
CA LYS A 224 -107.65 -2.45 72.02
C LYS A 224 -109.08 -2.94 72.26
N ARG A 225 -109.92 -3.05 71.21
CA ARG A 225 -111.27 -3.61 71.30
C ARG A 225 -111.25 -5.10 71.65
N ARG A 226 -110.32 -5.87 71.08
CA ARG A 226 -110.13 -7.29 71.39
C ARG A 226 -109.75 -7.49 72.87
N VAL A 227 -108.78 -6.71 73.35
CA VAL A 227 -108.36 -6.73 74.76
C VAL A 227 -109.49 -6.24 75.69
N ALA A 228 -110.27 -5.23 75.27
CA ALA A 228 -111.43 -4.77 76.03
C ALA A 228 -112.54 -5.83 76.14
N THR A 229 -112.82 -6.59 75.07
CA THR A 229 -113.78 -7.70 75.12
C THR A 229 -113.32 -8.85 76.02
N GLU A 230 -112.01 -9.17 76.02
CA GLU A 230 -111.45 -10.14 76.97
C GLU A 230 -111.55 -9.66 78.42
N CYS A 231 -111.31 -8.37 78.70
CA CYS A 231 -111.48 -7.80 80.04
C CYS A 231 -112.94 -7.75 80.52
N VAL A 232 -113.92 -7.71 79.61
CA VAL A 232 -115.35 -7.81 79.97
C VAL A 232 -115.72 -9.26 80.26
N SER A 233 -115.26 -10.21 79.44
CA SER A 233 -115.51 -11.65 79.65
C SER A 233 -114.90 -12.15 80.96
N LEU A 234 -113.66 -11.76 81.28
CA LEU A 234 -113.00 -12.11 82.55
C LEU A 234 -113.71 -11.48 83.77
N ARG A 235 -114.30 -10.28 83.64
CA ARG A 235 -115.10 -9.66 84.71
C ARG A 235 -116.48 -10.32 84.90
N GLY A 236 -117.05 -10.91 83.85
CA GLY A 236 -118.26 -11.75 83.95
C GLY A 236 -117.96 -13.01 84.76
N ALA A 237 -116.93 -13.76 84.37
CA ALA A 237 -116.51 -14.98 85.07
C ALA A 237 -116.15 -14.75 86.55
N LEU A 238 -115.56 -13.59 86.88
CA LEU A 238 -115.27 -13.22 88.26
C LEU A 238 -116.54 -12.93 89.10
N ARG A 239 -117.60 -12.43 88.46
CA ARG A 239 -118.87 -12.13 89.14
C ARG A 239 -119.66 -13.41 89.44
N ASP A 240 -119.70 -14.31 88.45
CA ASP A 240 -120.37 -15.61 88.58
C ASP A 240 -119.71 -16.45 89.69
N SER A 241 -118.38 -16.46 89.78
CA SER A 241 -117.66 -17.13 90.88
C SER A 241 -117.88 -16.46 92.24
N GLN A 242 -118.08 -15.14 92.32
CA GLN A 242 -118.41 -14.45 93.57
C GLN A 242 -119.84 -14.74 94.06
N GLU A 243 -120.81 -14.86 93.14
CA GLU A 243 -122.18 -15.27 93.47
C GLU A 243 -122.26 -16.73 93.93
N GLU A 244 -121.45 -17.61 93.33
CA GLU A 244 -121.34 -19.01 93.75
C GLU A 244 -120.76 -19.13 95.18
N ILE A 245 -119.75 -18.32 95.52
CA ILE A 245 -119.20 -18.23 96.89
C ILE A 245 -120.24 -17.67 97.89
N ALA A 246 -121.05 -16.68 97.49
CA ALA A 246 -122.11 -16.12 98.33
C ALA A 246 -123.24 -17.14 98.59
N SER A 247 -123.63 -17.92 97.58
CA SER A 247 -124.62 -19.00 97.69
C SER A 247 -124.16 -20.10 98.64
N LEU A 248 -122.89 -20.53 98.53
CA LEU A 248 -122.31 -21.54 99.43
C LEU A 248 -122.17 -21.02 100.88
N ARG A 249 -121.92 -19.73 101.09
CA ARG A 249 -121.92 -19.11 102.43
C ARG A 249 -123.31 -19.03 103.05
N GLY A 250 -124.35 -18.77 102.25
CA GLY A 250 -125.75 -18.79 102.69
C GLY A 250 -126.23 -20.18 103.10
N GLN A 251 -125.87 -21.22 102.33
CA GLN A 251 -126.18 -22.61 102.67
C GLN A 251 -125.48 -23.08 103.96
N ARG A 252 -124.24 -22.62 104.20
CA ARG A 252 -123.50 -22.95 105.43
C ARG A 252 -124.08 -22.28 106.68
N LEU A 253 -124.56 -21.04 106.59
CA LEU A 253 -125.21 -20.33 107.70
C LEU A 253 -126.58 -20.93 108.05
N ALA A 254 -127.34 -21.40 107.06
CA ALA A 254 -128.62 -22.07 107.29
C ALA A 254 -128.47 -23.41 108.03
N LEU A 255 -127.41 -24.17 107.77
CA LEU A 255 -127.10 -25.43 108.47
C LEU A 255 -126.60 -25.21 109.92
N GLN A 256 -126.05 -24.05 110.25
CA GLN A 256 -125.57 -23.70 111.61
C GLN A 256 -126.66 -23.11 112.53
N VAL A 257 -127.79 -22.61 112.00
CA VAL A 257 -128.88 -22.01 112.79
C VAL A 257 -129.98 -23.01 113.15
N GLY A 258 -130.20 -24.07 112.35
CA GLY A 258 -131.20 -25.11 112.64
C GLY A 258 -130.81 -26.11 113.74
N THR A 259 -129.52 -26.23 114.07
CA THR A 259 -129.01 -27.23 115.02
C THR A 259 -129.02 -26.76 116.50
N LEU A 260 -129.48 -25.54 116.81
CA LEU A 260 -129.40 -24.95 118.16
C LEU A 260 -130.76 -24.49 118.78
N GLN A 261 -131.93 -24.80 118.20
CA GLN A 261 -133.22 -24.24 118.66
C GLN A 261 -134.42 -25.19 118.92
N SER A 262 -134.24 -26.50 119.15
CA SER A 262 -135.37 -27.32 119.65
C SER A 262 -134.98 -28.45 120.63
N THR A 263 -133.95 -28.22 121.43
CA THR A 263 -133.63 -28.95 122.67
C THR A 263 -133.70 -28.00 123.87
N ALA A 264 -134.80 -27.27 124.06
CA ALA A 264 -135.08 -26.56 125.32
C ALA A 264 -136.53 -26.03 125.38
N HIS A 265 -137.46 -26.84 125.88
CA HIS A 265 -138.50 -26.46 126.86
C HIS A 265 -139.49 -27.60 127.08
N SER A 266 -139.03 -28.56 127.88
CA SER A 266 -139.86 -29.28 128.85
C SER A 266 -140.00 -28.43 130.11
N SER A 267 -141.10 -28.67 130.84
CA SER A 267 -141.45 -28.26 132.21
C SER A 267 -142.08 -26.86 132.39
N LEU A 268 -143.23 -26.66 133.07
CA LEU A 268 -144.16 -27.50 133.86
C LEU A 268 -145.38 -26.62 134.21
N VAL A 269 -146.63 -27.12 134.25
CA VAL A 269 -147.52 -27.37 135.43
C VAL A 269 -148.83 -28.10 134.92
N PRO A 270 -149.79 -28.50 135.77
CA PRO A 270 -150.27 -29.85 136.06
C PRO A 270 -151.43 -30.38 135.21
#